data_AF-A0A932QIB8-F1
#
_entry.id   AF-A0A932QIB8-F1
#
_cell.length_a   1.000
_cell.length_b   1.000
_cell.length_c   1.000
_cell.angle_alpha   90.00
_cell.angle_beta   90.00
_cell.angle_gamma   90.00
#
_symmetry.space_group_name_H-M   'P 1'
#
loop_
_entity.id
_entity.type
_entity.pdbx_description
1 polymer ?
#
loop_
_entity_poly.entity_id
_entity_poly.type
_entity_poly.pdbx_seq_one_letter_code
_entity_poly.pdbx_strand_id
1 'polypeptide(L)' 'MTHKIITVGNSSAVTLPPDLLKLIHLRAGEKVTIEHDAKRGGLVILPVRRSKVDAELLEWTDTIIEKYRPALEALAKK' A
#
# COMPACT_ATOMS: atom_id res chain seq x y z
N MET A 1 -0.44 -11.20 -18.44
CA MET A 1 -0.17 -12.43 -17.66
C MET A 1 -1.50 -12.95 -17.14
N THR A 2 -1.71 -14.27 -17.17
CA THR A 2 -2.94 -14.91 -16.66
C THR A 2 -2.57 -15.87 -15.54
N HIS A 3 -3.32 -15.82 -14.45
CA HIS A 3 -3.12 -16.66 -13.27
C HIS A 3 -4.38 -17.46 -12.95
N LYS A 4 -4.20 -18.60 -12.30
CA LYS A 4 -5.29 -19.54 -12.03
C LYS A 4 -5.92 -19.23 -10.68
N ILE A 5 -7.25 -19.26 -10.63
CA ILE A 5 -7.99 -19.32 -9.38
C ILE A 5 -8.07 -20.78 -8.93
N ILE A 6 -7.73 -21.03 -7.67
CA ILE A 6 -7.77 -22.35 -7.04
C ILE A 6 -8.68 -22.33 -5.82
N THR A 7 -9.27 -23.48 -5.50
CA THR A 7 -10.07 -23.67 -4.28
C THR A 7 -9.16 -23.90 -3.08
N VAL A 8 -9.41 -23.18 -1.98
CA VAL A 8 -8.72 -23.35 -0.70
C VAL A 8 -9.78 -23.44 0.40
N GLY A 9 -10.09 -24.67 0.83
CA GLY A 9 -11.17 -24.93 1.77
C GLY A 9 -12.53 -24.48 1.21
N ASN A 10 -13.21 -23.58 1.92
CA ASN A 10 -14.46 -22.95 1.49
C ASN A 10 -14.26 -21.63 0.71
N SER A 11 -13.01 -21.27 0.38
CA SER A 11 -12.63 -20.00 -0.22
C SER A 11 -11.91 -20.21 -1.56
N SER A 12 -11.64 -19.11 -2.27
CA SER A 12 -10.85 -19.12 -3.52
C SER A 12 -9.59 -18.29 -3.36
N ALA A 13 -8.50 -18.71 -4.02
CA ALA A 13 -7.22 -17.99 -4.04
C ALA A 13 -6.69 -17.85 -5.49
N VAL A 14 -5.95 -16.78 -5.77
CA VAL A 14 -5.27 -16.55 -7.05
C VAL A 14 -3.79 -16.87 -6.88
N THR A 15 -3.20 -17.60 -7.83
CA THR A 15 -1.75 -17.84 -7.82
C THR A 15 -0.99 -16.59 -8.25
N LEU A 16 -0.14 -16.05 -7.37
CA LEU A 16 0.73 -14.91 -7.70
C LEU A 16 2.17 -15.40 -7.90
N PRO A 17 2.81 -15.08 -9.03
CA PRO A 17 4.18 -15.50 -9.29
C PRO A 17 5.16 -14.74 -8.37
N PRO A 18 6.32 -15.33 -8.03
CA PRO A 18 7.28 -14.72 -7.10
C PRO A 18 7.73 -13.30 -7.50
N ASP A 19 7.86 -13.04 -8.80
CA ASP A 19 8.31 -11.74 -9.28
C ASP A 19 7.26 -10.64 -9.10
N LEU A 20 5.97 -10.99 -9.17
CA LEU A 20 4.88 -10.05 -8.87
C LEU A 20 4.86 -9.70 -7.38
N LEU A 21 5.05 -10.69 -6.51
CA LEU A 21 5.17 -10.48 -5.06
C LEU A 21 6.34 -9.56 -4.71
N LYS A 22 7.50 -9.74 -5.37
CA LYS A 22 8.67 -8.85 -5.21
C LYS A 22 8.36 -7.42 -5.65
N LEU A 23 7.72 -7.24 -6.80
CA LEU A 23 7.38 -5.91 -7.35
C LEU A 23 6.55 -5.08 -6.36
N ILE A 24 5.57 -5.72 -5.73
CA ILE A 24 4.67 -5.08 -4.77
C ILE A 24 5.12 -5.23 -3.31
N HIS A 25 6.35 -5.72 -3.09
CA HIS A 25 6.98 -5.89 -1.78
C HIS A 25 6.13 -6.71 -0.79
N LEU A 26 5.43 -7.74 -1.29
CA LEU A 26 4.63 -8.66 -0.50
C LEU A 26 5.31 -10.00 -0.33
N ARG A 27 4.97 -10.69 0.76
CA ARG A 27 5.38 -12.09 1.02
C ARG A 27 4.17 -12.96 1.34
N ALA A 28 4.30 -14.26 1.08
CA ALA A 28 3.29 -15.24 1.47
C ALA A 28 3.05 -15.16 2.99
N GLY A 29 1.77 -15.13 3.39
CA GLY A 29 1.36 -14.98 4.80
C GLY A 29 1.16 -13.53 5.27
N GLU A 30 1.50 -12.52 4.47
CA GLU A 30 1.18 -11.12 4.79
C GLU A 30 -0.30 -10.80 4.54
N LYS A 31 -0.84 -9.86 5.31
CA LYS A 31 -2.23 -9.39 5.18
C LYS A 31 -2.33 -8.34 4.06
N VAL A 32 -3.39 -8.47 3.26
CA VAL A 32 -3.72 -7.55 2.17
C VAL A 32 -5.19 -7.13 2.28
N THR A 33 -5.51 -5.96 1.77
CA THR A 33 -6.89 -5.51 1.52
C THR A 33 -7.23 -5.82 0.07
N ILE A 34 -8.43 -6.34 -0.17
CA ILE A 34 -8.96 -6.57 -1.52
C ILE A 34 -10.17 -5.65 -1.69
N GLU A 35 -10.11 -4.77 -2.69
CA GLU A 35 -11.17 -3.82 -3.00
C GLU A 35 -11.73 -4.09 -4.40
N HIS A 36 -13.01 -3.83 -4.61
CA HIS A 36 -13.63 -3.90 -5.93
C HIS A 36 -13.47 -2.58 -6.69
N ASP A 37 -12.79 -2.62 -7.83
CA ASP A 37 -12.72 -1.50 -8.75
C ASP A 37 -13.92 -1.53 -9.70
N ALA A 38 -14.97 -0.82 -9.31
CA ALA A 38 -16.21 -0.72 -10.07
C ALA A 38 -16.03 -0.08 -11.46
N LYS A 39 -14.96 0.71 -11.69
CA LYS A 39 -14.71 1.36 -12.98
C LYS A 39 -14.07 0.40 -13.97
N ARG A 40 -13.20 -0.49 -13.48
CA ARG A 40 -12.47 -1.46 -14.31
C ARG A 40 -13.09 -2.85 -14.30
N GLY A 41 -14.10 -3.10 -13.46
CA GLY A 41 -14.74 -4.41 -13.34
C GLY A 41 -13.79 -5.48 -12.80
N GLY A 42 -13.01 -5.13 -11.78
CA GLY A 42 -11.95 -5.99 -11.26
C GLY A 42 -11.70 -5.83 -9.77
N LEU A 43 -10.66 -6.50 -9.28
CA LEU A 43 -10.21 -6.41 -7.90
C LEU A 43 -8.84 -5.72 -7.83
N VAL A 44 -8.64 -4.87 -6.83
CA VAL A 44 -7.36 -4.25 -6.50
C VAL A 44 -6.87 -4.85 -5.19
N ILE A 45 -5.64 -5.37 -5.21
CA ILE A 45 -4.97 -5.90 -4.03
C ILE A 45 -4.02 -4.83 -3.50
N LEU A 46 -4.25 -4.39 -2.26
CA LEU A 46 -3.43 -3.40 -1.59
C LEU A 46 -2.70 -4.04 -0.42
N PRO A 47 -1.37 -3.85 -0.28
CA PRO A 47 -0.67 -4.27 0.93
C PRO A 47 -1.27 -3.53 2.13
N VAL A 48 -1.57 -4.24 3.23
CA VAL A 48 -1.87 -3.56 4.49
C VAL A 48 -0.57 -2.95 4.98
N ARG A 49 -0.29 -1.72 4.57
CA ARG A 49 0.79 -0.94 5.15
C ARG A 49 0.41 -0.70 6.60
N ARG A 50 0.97 -1.50 7.51
CA ARG A 50 1.23 -0.98 8.85
C ARG A 50 2.05 0.28 8.59
N SER A 51 1.49 1.45 8.87
CA SER A 51 2.26 2.67 8.97
C SER A 51 3.40 2.37 9.94
N LYS A 52 4.58 2.07 9.40
CA LYS A 52 5.84 2.02 10.17
C LYS A 52 6.30 3.44 10.51
N VAL A 53 5.45 4.44 10.28
CA VAL A 53 5.70 5.77 10.76
C VAL A 53 5.31 5.72 12.22
N ASP A 54 6.32 5.83 13.08
CA ASP A 54 6.13 6.00 14.50
C ASP A 54 5.19 7.19 14.72
N ALA A 55 4.27 7.06 15.68
CA ALA A 55 3.39 8.18 16.04
C ALA A 55 4.22 9.38 16.48
N GLU A 56 5.35 9.13 17.16
CA GLU A 56 6.31 10.15 17.55
C GLU A 56 6.95 10.84 16.32
N LEU A 57 7.29 10.06 15.29
CA LEU A 57 7.83 10.60 14.04
C LEU A 57 6.80 11.47 13.29
N LEU A 58 5.52 11.10 13.33
CA LEU A 58 4.45 11.92 12.75
C LEU A 58 4.33 13.27 13.50
N GLU A 59 4.29 13.25 14.83
CA GLU A 59 4.20 14.47 15.64
C GLU A 59 5.41 15.39 15.43
N TRP A 60 6.62 14.83 15.33
CA TRP A 60 7.82 15.60 15.02
C TRP A 60 7.76 16.21 13.61
N THR A 61 7.26 15.43 12.64
CA THR A 61 7.12 15.91 11.27
C THR A 61 6.12 17.07 11.20
N ASP A 62 4.97 16.96 11.88
CA ASP A 62 3.98 18.04 11.95
C ASP A 62 4.57 19.30 12.60
N THR A 63 5.33 19.14 13.69
CA THR A 63 6.01 20.25 14.35
C THR A 63 7.02 20.96 13.43
N ILE A 64 7.78 20.19 12.65
CA ILE A 64 8.75 20.71 11.68
C ILE A 64 8.03 21.45 10.54
N ILE A 65 6.95 20.86 10.01
CA ILE A 65 6.14 21.48 8.95
C ILE A 65 5.59 22.82 9.43
N GLU A 66 5.01 22.89 10.63
CA GLU A 66 4.46 24.14 11.16
C GLU A 66 5.54 25.19 11.38
N LYS A 67 6.67 24.81 12.01
CA LYS A 67 7.76 25.74 12.31
C LYS A 67 8.37 26.36 11.06
N TYR A 68 8.45 25.60 9.97
CA TYR A 68 9.11 26.03 8.74
C TYR A 68 8.14 26.28 7.57
N ARG A 69 6.82 26.30 7.81
CA ARG A 69 5.79 26.50 6.79
C ARG A 69 6.09 27.65 5.83
N PRO A 70 6.48 28.85 6.28
CA PRO A 70 6.79 29.96 5.36
C PRO A 70 8.00 29.67 4.45
N ALA A 71 9.02 28.98 4.98
CA ALA A 71 10.22 28.61 4.22
C ALA A 71 9.94 27.48 3.22
N LEU A 72 9.10 26.51 3.60
CA LEU A 72 8.66 25.42 2.73
C LEU A 72 7.79 25.94 1.59
N GLU A 73 6.90 26.90 1.86
CA GLU A 73 6.10 27.57 0.82
C GLU A 73 6.96 28.41 -0.12
N ALA A 74 8.01 29.07 0.38
CA ALA A 74 8.97 29.78 -0.44
C ALA A 74 9.79 28.82 -1.31
N LEU A 75 10.15 27.65 -0.79
CA LEU A 75 10.86 26.60 -1.52
C LEU A 75 10.01 26.01 -2.65
N ALA A 76 8.71 25.81 -2.42
CA ALA A 76 7.79 25.26 -3.42
C ALA A 76 7.52 26.21 -4.61
N LYS A 77 7.77 27.51 -4.42
CA LYS A 77 7.61 28.55 -5.47
C LYS A 77 8.87 28.75 -6.32
N LYS A 78 9.92 27.96 -6.07
CA LYS A 78 11.20 28.02 -6.76
C LYS A 78 11.36 26.82 -7.69
#